data_AF-T1FNU0-F1
#
_entry.id   AF-T1FNU0-F1
#
_cell.length_a   1.000
_cell.length_b   1.000
_cell.length_c   1.000
_cell.angle_alpha   90.00
_cell.angle_beta   90.00
_cell.angle_gamma   90.00
#
_symmetry.space_group_name_H-M   'P 1'
#
loop_
_entity.id
_entity.type
_entity.pdbx_description
1 polymer ?
#
loop_
_entity_poly.entity_id
_entity_poly.type
_entity_poly.pdbx_seq_one_letter_code
_entity_poly.pdbx_strand_id
1 'polypeptide(L)'
;MSAGKNKHLAVGYDELLKYTEKYKNIPKLFILYTGSKNENGCSWCSDCNQTFPTIDKVFTRHPDAHLIICDVGNRPEWKDPNNSFRKNLKINSIPTLVNYHQSSKRLEDKECGNEELLTLMVEEN
;
A
#
# COMPACT_ATOMS: atom_id res chain seq x y z
N MET A 1 4.13 8.37 15.84
CA MET A 1 4.03 9.05 14.53
C MET A 1 2.59 8.96 14.09
N SER A 2 1.87 10.07 14.10
CA SER A 2 0.45 10.10 13.75
C SER A 2 0.32 9.87 12.25
N ALA A 3 -0.29 8.76 11.85
CA ALA A 3 -0.74 8.59 10.47
C ALA A 3 -1.64 9.79 10.12
N GLY A 4 -1.38 10.47 9.00
CA GLY A 4 -2.25 11.55 8.52
C GLY A 4 -3.70 11.11 8.49
N LYS A 5 -4.66 12.04 8.60
CA LYS A 5 -6.10 11.76 8.83
C LYS A 5 -6.71 10.64 7.97
N ASN A 6 -6.18 10.41 6.75
CA ASN A 6 -6.70 9.45 5.77
C ASN A 6 -5.74 8.29 5.44
N LYS A 7 -4.75 8.03 6.30
CA LYS A 7 -3.86 6.87 6.22
C LYS A 7 -4.31 5.81 7.22
N HIS A 8 -4.51 4.59 6.73
CA HIS A 8 -5.10 3.48 7.48
C HIS A 8 -4.13 2.30 7.47
N LEU A 9 -3.85 1.71 8.63
CA LEU A 9 -3.06 0.47 8.70
C LEU A 9 -4.02 -0.73 8.72
N ALA A 10 -3.79 -1.69 7.83
CA ALA A 10 -4.46 -2.98 7.81
C ALA A 10 -3.41 -4.09 7.94
N VAL A 11 -3.57 -4.97 8.93
CA VAL A 11 -2.69 -6.11 9.18
C VAL A 11 -3.36 -7.38 8.66
N GLY A 12 -2.84 -7.91 7.56
CA GLY A 12 -3.37 -9.12 6.95
C GLY A 12 -4.62 -8.92 6.11
N TYR A 13 -5.04 -10.02 5.48
CA TYR A 13 -6.06 -10.02 4.42
C TYR A 13 -7.46 -9.64 4.94
N ASP A 14 -7.86 -10.17 6.09
CA ASP A 14 -9.20 -9.92 6.65
C ASP A 14 -9.38 -8.45 7.06
N GLU A 15 -8.33 -7.83 7.58
CA GLU A 15 -8.38 -6.40 7.90
C GLU A 15 -8.43 -5.57 6.62
N LEU A 16 -7.63 -5.92 5.61
CA LEU A 16 -7.72 -5.26 4.29
C LEU A 16 -9.16 -5.26 3.77
N LEU A 17 -9.86 -6.41 3.79
CA LEU A 17 -11.24 -6.51 3.32
C LEU A 17 -12.19 -5.57 4.08
N LYS A 18 -12.04 -5.46 5.41
CA LYS A 18 -12.84 -4.53 6.23
C LYS A 18 -12.59 -3.07 5.83
N TYR A 19 -11.33 -2.70 5.62
CA TYR A 19 -10.96 -1.34 5.24
C TYR A 19 -11.41 -0.98 3.83
N THR A 20 -11.26 -1.90 2.86
CA THR A 20 -11.75 -1.68 1.50
C THR A 20 -13.27 -1.53 1.48
N GLU A 21 -14.01 -2.34 2.23
CA GLU A 21 -15.46 -2.21 2.32
C GLU A 21 -15.88 -0.89 2.98
N LYS A 22 -15.20 -0.50 4.07
CA LYS A 22 -15.47 0.76 4.78
C LYS A 22 -15.25 2.01 3.91
N TYR A 23 -14.19 2.01 3.09
CA TYR A 23 -13.79 3.17 2.31
C TYR A 23 -14.12 3.07 0.82
N LYS A 24 -14.86 2.05 0.37
CA LYS A 24 -15.15 1.81 -1.04
C LYS A 24 -15.80 2.97 -1.79
N ASN A 25 -16.46 3.89 -1.08
CA ASN A 25 -17.10 5.06 -1.70
C ASN A 25 -16.18 6.29 -1.77
N ILE A 26 -14.94 6.21 -1.27
CA ILE A 26 -13.95 7.27 -1.40
C ILE A 26 -13.39 7.25 -2.82
N PRO A 27 -13.52 8.31 -3.63
CA PRO A 27 -13.08 8.31 -5.03
C PRO A 27 -11.57 8.06 -5.19
N LYS A 28 -10.76 8.63 -4.29
CA LYS A 28 -9.30 8.48 -4.28
C LYS A 28 -8.86 7.48 -3.22
N LEU A 29 -9.22 6.21 -3.40
CA LEU A 29 -8.80 5.12 -2.52
C LEU A 29 -7.63 4.33 -3.13
N PHE A 30 -6.56 4.20 -2.35
CA PHE A 30 -5.34 3.49 -2.74
C PHE A 30 -4.96 2.45 -1.69
N ILE A 31 -4.32 1.37 -2.15
CA ILE A 31 -3.81 0.31 -1.29
C ILE A 31 -2.32 0.14 -1.56
N LEU A 32 -1.50 0.31 -0.52
CA LEU A 32 -0.08 -0.02 -0.52
C LEU A 32 0.13 -1.37 0.17
N TYR A 33 0.57 -2.38 -0.57
CA TYR A 33 1.01 -3.65 0.00
C TYR A 33 2.48 -3.53 0.42
N THR A 34 2.78 -3.82 1.68
CA THR A 34 4.11 -3.68 2.26
C THR A 34 4.40 -4.79 3.27
N GLY A 35 5.68 -5.09 3.51
CA GLY A 35 6.08 -6.13 4.46
C GLY A 35 5.99 -5.65 5.90
N SER A 36 5.69 -6.56 6.82
CA SER A 36 5.55 -6.27 8.24
C SER A 36 6.73 -5.52 8.83
N LYS A 37 6.43 -4.59 9.73
CA LYS A 37 7.40 -3.76 10.44
C LYS A 37 7.82 -4.42 11.75
N ASN A 38 9.11 -4.32 12.10
CA ASN A 38 9.61 -4.67 13.42
C ASN A 38 9.29 -3.57 14.46
N GLU A 39 9.74 -3.75 15.71
CA GLU A 39 9.54 -2.79 16.81
C GLU A 39 10.12 -1.40 16.53
N ASN A 40 11.14 -1.32 15.67
CA ASN A 40 11.75 -0.05 15.24
C ASN A 40 11.00 0.60 14.07
N GLY A 41 9.88 0.02 13.62
CA GLY A 41 9.09 0.50 12.49
C GLY A 41 9.69 0.19 11.12
N CYS A 42 10.73 -0.65 11.05
CA CYS A 42 11.38 -1.02 9.79
C CYS A 42 10.76 -2.30 9.22
N SER A 43 10.38 -2.27 7.95
CA SER A 43 9.98 -3.45 7.20
C SER A 43 11.17 -4.40 7.01
N TRP A 44 10.93 -5.71 6.97
CA TRP A 44 11.93 -6.67 6.52
C TRP A 44 12.27 -6.53 5.03
N CYS A 45 11.44 -5.81 4.26
CA CYS A 45 11.67 -5.51 2.86
C CYS A 45 12.41 -4.17 2.69
N SER A 46 13.62 -4.21 2.13
CA SER A 46 14.45 -3.02 1.90
C SER A 46 13.73 -1.97 1.03
N ASP A 47 13.15 -2.39 -0.07
CA ASP A 47 12.48 -1.49 -1.02
C ASP A 47 11.23 -0.83 -0.38
N CYS A 48 10.52 -1.56 0.48
CA CYS A 48 9.42 -0.98 1.27
C CYS A 48 9.91 0.16 2.17
N ASN A 49 11.08 0.01 2.82
CA ASN A 49 11.65 1.07 3.65
C ASN A 49 12.11 2.27 2.82
N GLN A 50 12.71 2.02 1.66
CA GLN A 50 13.27 3.07 0.79
C GLN A 50 12.18 3.90 0.10
N THR A 51 11.08 3.28 -0.30
CA THR A 51 10.00 3.93 -1.06
C THR A 51 8.94 4.60 -0.17
N PHE A 52 8.72 4.08 1.04
CA PHE A 52 7.68 4.59 1.93
C PHE A 52 7.78 6.10 2.23
N PRO A 53 8.96 6.72 2.44
CA PRO A 53 9.05 8.17 2.64
C PRO A 53 8.48 8.99 1.48
N THR A 54 8.72 8.57 0.23
CA THR A 54 8.18 9.25 -0.96
C THR A 54 6.67 9.08 -1.05
N ILE A 55 6.16 7.87 -0.83
CA ILE A 55 4.71 7.60 -0.78
C ILE A 55 4.05 8.45 0.31
N ASP A 56 4.61 8.43 1.52
CA ASP A 56 4.08 9.15 2.67
C ASP A 56 4.03 10.67 2.42
N LYS A 57 5.05 11.21 1.76
CA LYS A 57 5.13 12.61 1.32
C LYS A 57 4.03 12.95 0.30
N VAL A 58 3.84 12.15 -0.75
CA VAL A 58 2.82 12.40 -1.77
C VAL A 58 1.42 12.37 -1.16
N PHE A 59 1.09 11.35 -0.37
CA PHE A 59 -0.23 11.25 0.28
C PHE A 59 -0.45 12.29 1.38
N THR A 60 0.60 12.89 1.94
CA THR A 60 0.46 14.03 2.85
C THR A 60 0.06 15.32 2.11
N ARG A 61 0.50 15.47 0.86
CA ARG A 61 0.14 16.61 0.00
C ARG A 61 -1.24 16.49 -0.63
N HIS A 62 -1.82 15.29 -0.64
CA HIS A 62 -3.13 14.99 -1.20
C HIS A 62 -4.08 14.51 -0.08
N PRO A 63 -4.52 15.41 0.82
CA PRO A 63 -5.34 15.04 1.97
C PRO A 63 -6.73 14.52 1.59
N ASP A 64 -7.17 14.71 0.34
CA ASP A 64 -8.40 14.15 -0.23
C ASP A 64 -8.27 12.65 -0.60
N ALA A 65 -7.05 12.13 -0.70
CA ALA A 65 -6.79 10.71 -0.97
C ALA A 65 -6.73 9.89 0.32
N HIS A 66 -7.29 8.68 0.26
CA HIS A 66 -7.17 7.66 1.30
C HIS A 66 -6.12 6.63 0.90
N LEU A 67 -5.24 6.31 1.85
CA LEU A 67 -4.22 5.27 1.68
C LEU A 67 -4.41 4.18 2.73
N ILE A 68 -4.71 2.96 2.27
CA ILE A 68 -4.64 1.75 3.09
C ILE A 68 -3.23 1.19 2.96
N ILE A 69 -2.47 1.19 4.04
CA ILE A 69 -1.17 0.54 4.17
C ILE A 69 -1.46 -0.88 4.67
N CYS A 70 -1.33 -1.86 3.78
CA CYS A 70 -1.60 -3.26 4.05
C CYS A 70 -0.30 -4.02 4.35
N ASP A 71 -0.17 -4.50 5.57
CA ASP A 71 0.89 -5.43 5.97
C ASP A 71 0.54 -6.84 5.44
N VAL A 72 1.42 -7.38 4.59
CA VAL A 72 1.25 -8.71 3.99
C VAL A 72 1.78 -9.86 4.85
N GLY A 73 2.29 -9.56 6.04
CA GLY A 73 2.91 -10.50 6.96
C GLY A 73 4.44 -10.49 6.91
N ASN A 74 5.02 -11.51 7.56
CA ASN A 74 6.46 -11.67 7.60
C ASN A 74 7.02 -12.23 6.27
N ARG A 75 8.34 -12.23 6.12
CA ARG A 75 9.00 -12.65 4.87
C ARG A 75 8.69 -14.10 4.48
N PRO A 76 8.71 -15.10 5.39
CA PRO A 76 8.26 -16.46 5.07
C PRO A 76 6.80 -16.53 4.58
N GLU A 77 5.86 -15.93 5.29
CA GLU A 77 4.44 -15.89 4.92
C GLU A 77 4.21 -15.24 3.55
N TRP A 78 4.95 -14.17 3.25
CA TRP A 78 4.89 -13.50 1.95
C TRP A 78 5.43 -14.38 0.81
N LYS A 79 6.45 -15.19 1.08
CA LYS A 79 7.05 -16.07 0.05
C LYS A 79 6.22 -17.31 -0.25
N ASP A 80 5.28 -17.67 0.61
CA ASP A 80 4.38 -18.79 0.36
C ASP A 80 3.52 -18.52 -0.89
N PRO A 81 3.54 -19.39 -1.91
CA PRO A 81 2.65 -19.24 -3.06
C PRO A 81 1.16 -19.28 -2.70
N ASN A 82 0.79 -19.84 -1.55
CA ASN A 82 -0.59 -19.86 -1.03
C ASN A 82 -0.98 -18.59 -0.27
N ASN A 83 -0.08 -17.62 -0.13
CA ASN A 83 -0.38 -16.33 0.48
C ASN A 83 -1.60 -15.69 -0.20
N SER A 84 -2.59 -15.25 0.60
CA SER A 84 -3.87 -14.75 0.09
C SER A 84 -3.72 -13.54 -0.83
N PHE A 85 -2.73 -12.68 -0.62
CA PHE A 85 -2.47 -11.52 -1.48
C PHE A 85 -1.94 -11.95 -2.85
N ARG A 86 -1.01 -12.91 -2.89
CA ARG A 86 -0.51 -13.49 -4.14
C ARG A 86 -1.62 -14.21 -4.91
N LYS A 87 -2.31 -15.12 -4.23
CA LYS A 87 -3.31 -16.01 -4.85
C LYS A 87 -4.58 -15.27 -5.27
N ASN A 88 -5.13 -14.42 -4.41
CA ASN A 88 -6.45 -13.83 -4.63
C ASN A 88 -6.35 -12.46 -5.30
N LEU A 89 -5.31 -11.68 -5.00
CA LEU A 89 -5.17 -10.29 -5.48
C LEU A 89 -4.07 -10.11 -6.53
N LYS A 90 -3.31 -11.17 -6.84
CA LYS A 90 -2.21 -11.16 -7.83
C LYS A 90 -1.16 -10.09 -7.55
N ILE A 91 -0.89 -9.85 -6.26
CA ILE A 91 0.24 -9.00 -5.84
C ILE A 91 1.48 -9.89 -5.84
N ASN A 92 2.40 -9.66 -6.78
CA ASN A 92 3.53 -10.56 -7.00
C ASN A 92 4.85 -10.05 -6.41
N SER A 93 4.93 -8.75 -6.15
CA SER A 93 6.07 -8.07 -5.53
C SER A 93 5.58 -7.13 -4.42
N ILE A 94 6.51 -6.63 -3.61
CA ILE A 94 6.25 -5.54 -2.67
C ILE A 94 7.49 -4.64 -2.63
N PRO A 95 7.33 -3.30 -2.51
CA PRO A 95 6.07 -2.58 -2.37
C PRO A 95 5.22 -2.59 -3.66
N THR A 96 3.90 -2.58 -3.50
CA THR A 96 2.97 -2.39 -4.63
C THR A 96 1.88 -1.42 -4.21
N LEU A 97 1.72 -0.32 -4.96
CA LEU A 97 0.63 0.64 -4.79
C LEU A 97 -0.42 0.38 -5.86
N VAL A 98 -1.70 0.27 -5.48
CA VAL A 98 -2.82 0.01 -6.38
C VAL A 98 -3.90 1.07 -6.20
N ASN A 99 -4.44 1.56 -7.32
CA ASN A 99 -5.69 2.32 -7.30
C ASN A 99 -6.86 1.36 -7.13
N TYR A 100 -7.63 1.51 -6.06
CA TYR A 100 -8.70 0.57 -5.71
C TYR A 100 -9.77 0.48 -6.81
N HIS A 101 -10.12 1.61 -7.43
CA HIS A 101 -11.17 1.67 -8.46
C HIS A 101 -10.67 1.30 -9.86
N GLN A 102 -9.36 1.39 -10.07
CA GLN A 102 -8.71 1.09 -11.35
C GLN A 102 -7.53 0.15 -11.10
N SER A 103 -7.83 -1.13 -10.80
CA SER A 103 -6.81 -2.12 -10.39
C SER A 103 -5.67 -2.37 -11.40
N SER A 104 -5.83 -1.96 -12.67
CA SER A 104 -4.77 -1.96 -13.69
C SER A 104 -3.76 -0.82 -13.49
N LYS A 105 -4.14 0.29 -12.85
CA LYS A 105 -3.23 1.36 -12.42
C LYS A 105 -2.56 0.92 -11.12
N ARG A 106 -1.31 0.49 -11.23
CA ARG A 106 -0.46 0.09 -10.11
C ARG A 106 0.99 0.50 -10.35
N LEU A 107 1.72 0.72 -9.27
CA LEU A 107 3.16 0.94 -9.26
C LEU A 107 3.80 -0.16 -8.43
N GLU A 108 4.87 -0.76 -8.95
CA GLU A 108 5.54 -1.90 -8.33
C GLU A 108 7.02 -1.60 -8.03
N ASP A 109 7.55 -2.20 -6.97
CA ASP A 109 8.97 -2.16 -6.59
C ASP A 109 9.52 -0.72 -6.53
N LYS A 110 10.44 -0.36 -7.45
CA LYS A 110 11.09 0.96 -7.49
C LYS A 110 10.17 2.07 -7.98
N GLU A 111 9.10 1.76 -8.72
CA GLU A 111 8.13 2.75 -9.18
C GLU A 111 7.41 3.40 -8.00
N CYS A 112 7.21 2.66 -6.91
CA CYS A 112 6.70 3.19 -5.64
C CYS A 112 7.61 4.28 -5.03
N GLY A 113 8.86 4.40 -5.47
CA GLY A 113 9.79 5.45 -5.05
C GLY A 113 9.81 6.68 -5.97
N ASN A 114 9.09 6.65 -7.09
CA ASN A 114 9.08 7.73 -8.06
C ASN A 114 7.95 8.74 -7.74
N GLU A 115 8.33 9.93 -7.25
CA GLU A 115 7.40 10.98 -6.84
C GLU A 115 6.49 11.47 -7.99
N GLU A 116 6.98 11.49 -9.22
CA GLU A 116 6.21 11.91 -10.40
C GLU A 116 5.13 10.88 -10.73
N LEU A 117 5.48 9.60 -10.81
CA LEU A 117 4.51 8.52 -11.05
C LEU A 117 3.44 8.45 -9.96
N LEU A 118 3.86 8.59 -8.70
CA LEU A 118 2.93 8.64 -7.57
C LEU A 118 1.96 9.83 -7.66
N THR A 119 2.48 11.01 -8.02
CA THR A 119 1.67 12.23 -8.13
C THR A 119 0.67 12.09 -9.27
N LEU A 120 1.12 11.66 -10.46
CA LEU A 120 0.24 11.37 -11.60
C LEU A 120 -0.86 10.37 -11.22
N MET A 121 -0.50 9.28 -10.56
CA MET A 121 -1.46 8.26 -10.13
C MET A 121 -2.52 8.80 -9.14
N VAL A 122 -2.14 9.72 -8.25
CA VAL A 122 -3.05 10.30 -7.24
C VAL A 122 -3.92 11.43 -7.81
N GLU A 123 -3.41 12.16 -8.81
CA GLU A 123 -4.11 13.27 -9.46
C GLU A 123 -5.06 12.80 -10.59
N GLU A 124 -4.70 11.77 -11.36
CA GLU A 124 -5.48 11.28 -12.51
C GLU A 124 -6.67 10.36 -12.16
N ASN A 125 -7.39 10.69 -11.08
CA ASN A 125 -8.54 9.92 -10.57
C ASN A 125 -9.88 10.64 -10.79
#